data_AF-A0A9X5XC26-F1
#
_entry.id   AF-A0A9X5XC26-F1
#
_cell.length_a   1.000
_cell.length_b   1.000
_cell.length_c   1.000
_cell.angle_alpha   90.00
_cell.angle_beta   90.00
_cell.angle_gamma   90.00
#
_symmetry.space_group_name_H-M   'P 1'
#
loop_
_entity.id
_entity.type
_entity.pdbx_description
1 polymer ?
#
loop_
_entity_poly.entity_id
_entity_poly.type
_entity_poly.pdbx_seq_one_letter_code
_entity_poly.pdbx_strand_id
1 'polypeptide(L)' 'LIATYAVDWTLDRMPVVDRNILRLGAYELIWVDGTPDAVVLDEAVQLAKEFSTDESPSFVNGLLGRLKDLKPSLRRDEA' A
#
# COMPACT_ATOMS: atom_id res chain seq x y z
N LEU A 1 1.92 -5.78 -9.30
CA LEU A 1 2.58 -5.21 -8.12
C LEU A 1 1.90 -5.65 -6.82
N ILE A 2 0.74 -5.10 -6.46
CA ILE A 2 0.05 -5.43 -5.20
C ILE A 2 -0.22 -6.94 -5.07
N ALA A 3 -0.79 -7.57 -6.11
CA ALA A 3 -1.02 -9.02 -6.14
C ALA A 3 0.25 -9.86 -5.93
N THR A 4 1.40 -9.35 -6.39
CA THR A 4 2.69 -10.05 -6.34
C THR A 4 3.25 -10.10 -4.92
N TYR A 5 2.92 -9.11 -4.09
CA TYR A 5 3.49 -8.93 -2.76
C TYR A 5 2.48 -9.14 -1.63
N ALA A 6 1.19 -9.28 -1.94
CA ALA A 6 0.18 -9.72 -1.00
C ALA A 6 0.37 -11.21 -0.69
N VAL A 7 1.10 -11.51 0.39
CA VAL A 7 1.30 -12.87 0.88
C VAL A 7 0.08 -13.26 1.72
N ASP A 8 -0.43 -14.47 1.53
CA ASP A 8 -1.59 -15.08 2.22
C ASP A 8 -2.97 -14.40 1.99
N TRP A 9 -3.03 -13.31 1.23
CA TRP A 9 -4.29 -12.69 0.78
C TRP A 9 -4.38 -12.69 -0.73
N THR A 10 -5.25 -13.53 -1.27
CA THR A 10 -5.62 -13.46 -2.68
C THR A 10 -6.51 -12.22 -2.90
N LEU A 11 -6.27 -11.47 -3.98
CA LEU A 11 -6.96 -10.18 -4.25
C LEU A 11 -8.49 -10.28 -4.29
N ASP A 12 -9.03 -11.47 -4.57
CA ASP A 12 -10.46 -11.79 -4.58
C ASP A 12 -11.09 -11.83 -3.19
N ARG A 13 -10.31 -12.08 -2.13
CA ARG A 13 -10.77 -12.08 -0.73
C ARG A 13 -10.58 -10.75 -0.02
N MET A 14 -9.82 -9.85 -0.64
CA MET A 14 -9.52 -8.52 -0.10
C MET A 14 -10.77 -7.63 -0.15
N PRO A 15 -11.15 -6.97 0.97
CA PRO A 15 -12.17 -5.93 0.94
C PRO A 15 -11.91 -4.94 -0.20
N VAL A 16 -12.98 -4.51 -0.87
CA VAL A 16 -12.86 -3.56 -1.99
C VAL A 16 -12.17 -2.27 -1.54
N VAL A 17 -12.42 -1.85 -0.30
CA VAL A 17 -11.80 -0.68 0.34
C VAL A 17 -10.29 -0.87 0.47
N ASP A 18 -9.82 -1.96 1.09
CA ASP A 18 -8.40 -2.26 1.25
C ASP A 18 -7.66 -2.26 -0.08
N ARG A 19 -8.27 -2.84 -1.11
CA ARG A 19 -7.67 -2.87 -2.44
C ARG A 19 -7.48 -1.47 -3.02
N ASN A 20 -8.41 -0.56 -2.79
CA ASN A 20 -8.30 0.82 -3.28
C ASN A 20 -7.32 1.64 -2.44
N ILE A 21 -7.30 1.45 -1.12
CA ILE A 21 -6.30 2.07 -0.23
C ILE A 21 -4.89 1.64 -0.65
N LEU A 22 -4.68 0.35 -0.89
CA LEU A 22 -3.38 -0.18 -1.34
C LEU A 22 -2.98 0.35 -2.71
N ARG A 23 -3.92 0.55 -3.63
CA ARG A 23 -3.65 1.15 -4.95
C ARG A 23 -3.21 2.60 -4.81
N LEU A 24 -3.92 3.38 -4.01
CA LEU A 24 -3.60 4.78 -3.76
C LEU A 24 -2.25 4.92 -3.05
N GLY A 25 -2.07 4.21 -1.94
CA GLY A 25 -0.83 4.23 -1.16
C GLY A 25 0.37 3.73 -1.96
N ALA A 26 0.23 2.66 -2.76
CA ALA A 26 1.31 2.20 -3.63
C ALA A 26 1.64 3.23 -4.72
N TYR A 27 0.63 3.92 -5.26
CA TYR A 27 0.84 4.97 -6.26
C TYR A 27 1.65 6.13 -5.68
N GLU A 28 1.20 6.70 -4.56
CA GLU A 28 1.90 7.82 -3.92
C GLU A 28 3.31 7.41 -3.48
N LEU A 29 3.44 6.25 -2.84
CA LEU A 29 4.71 5.78 -2.29
C LEU A 29 5.79 5.62 -3.37
N ILE A 30 5.44 5.13 -4.56
CA ILE A 30 6.42 4.78 -5.59
C ILE A 30 6.66 5.94 -6.56
N TRP A 31 5.62 6.67 -6.94
CA TRP A 31 5.70 7.65 -8.05
C TRP A 31 5.55 9.11 -7.62
N VAL A 32 5.22 9.42 -6.37
CA VAL A 32 5.08 10.80 -5.89
C VAL A 32 6.24 11.17 -4.97
N ASP A 33 7.17 11.99 -5.46
CA ASP A 33 8.35 12.43 -4.69
C ASP A 33 8.07 13.51 -3.63
N GLY A 34 6.91 14.18 -3.72
CA GLY A 34 6.56 15.30 -2.83
C GLY A 34 6.04 14.89 -1.46
N THR A 35 5.71 13.60 -1.27
CA THR A 35 5.08 13.11 -0.03
C THR A 35 6.05 12.19 0.71
N PRO A 36 6.37 12.45 1.99
CA PRO A 36 7.22 11.56 2.77
C PRO A 36 6.61 10.16 2.88
N ASP A 37 7.41 9.11 2.67
CA ASP A 37 6.92 7.72 2.72
C ASP A 37 6.14 7.42 4.02
N ALA A 38 6.60 7.93 5.16
CA ALA A 38 5.95 7.73 6.45
C ALA A 38 4.54 8.33 6.51
N VAL A 39 4.30 9.45 5.82
CA VAL A 39 2.98 10.08 5.73
C VAL A 39 2.05 9.21 4.87
N VAL A 40 2.52 8.72 3.73
CA VAL A 40 1.73 7.81 2.87
C VAL A 40 1.30 6.55 3.64
N LEU A 41 2.20 5.99 4.44
CA LEU A 41 1.89 4.82 5.28
C LEU A 41 0.85 5.15 6.37
N ASP A 42 1.03 6.26 7.10
CA ASP A 42 0.11 6.65 8.18
C ASP A 42 -1.30 6.93 7.64
N GLU A 43 -1.43 7.72 6.57
CA GLU A 43 -2.72 8.05 5.95
C GLU A 43 -3.43 6.80 5.42
N ALA A 44 -2.71 5.88 4.77
CA ALA A 44 -3.28 4.61 4.32
C ALA A 44 -3.81 3.77 5.49
N VAL A 45 -3.12 3.78 6.63
CA VAL A 45 -3.55 3.10 7.87
C VAL A 45 -4.79 3.77 8.46
N GLN A 46 -4.87 5.10 8.47
CA GLN A 46 -6.06 5.81 8.95
C GLN A 46 -7.28 5.51 8.08
N LEU A 47 -7.14 5.55 6.75
CA LEU A 47 -8.22 5.17 5.83
C LEU A 47 -8.71 3.74 6.06
N ALA A 48 -7.79 2.80 6.34
CA ALA A 48 -8.14 1.42 6.62
C ALA A 48 -8.93 1.28 7.94
N LYS A 49 -8.56 2.05 8.97
CA LYS A 49 -9.29 2.10 10.25
C LYS A 49 -10.69 2.67 10.09
N GLU A 50 -10.84 3.69 9.25
CA GLU A 50 -12.11 4.41 9.11
C GLU A 50 -13.12 3.63 8.23
N PHE A 51 -12.64 2.97 7.17
CA PHE A 51 -13.53 2.47 6.12
C PHE A 51 -13.53 0.95 5.92
N SER A 52 -12.75 0.18 6.69
CA SER A 52 -12.60 -1.26 6.48
C SER A 52 -12.76 -2.08 7.77
N THR A 53 -12.06 -3.22 7.89
CA THR A 53 -12.18 -4.11 9.05
C THR A 53 -11.08 -3.86 10.08
N ASP A 54 -11.25 -4.41 11.29
CA ASP A 54 -10.26 -4.30 12.38
C ASP A 54 -8.88 -4.89 11.99
N GLU A 55 -8.84 -5.82 11.03
CA GLU A 55 -7.60 -6.43 10.54
C GLU A 55 -6.94 -5.62 9.42
N SER A 56 -7.68 -4.74 8.72
CA SER A 56 -7.19 -3.99 7.58
C SER A 56 -6.01 -3.04 7.87
N PRO A 57 -5.97 -2.30 8.99
CA PRO A 57 -4.87 -1.38 9.28
C PRO A 57 -3.49 -2.06 9.33
N SER A 58 -3.41 -3.23 9.98
CA SER A 58 -2.15 -3.97 10.08
C SER A 58 -1.74 -4.58 8.73
N PHE A 59 -2.71 -5.10 7.98
CA PHE A 59 -2.49 -5.64 6.64
C PHE A 59 -2.00 -4.57 5.66
N VAL A 60 -2.67 -3.41 5.60
CA VAL A 60 -2.29 -2.28 4.74
C VAL A 60 -0.89 -1.78 5.08
N ASN A 61 -0.61 -1.58 6.37
CA ASN A 61 0.71 -1.14 6.84
C ASN A 61 1.81 -2.13 6.43
N GLY A 62 1.58 -3.43 6.64
CA GLY A 62 2.54 -4.47 6.28
C GLY A 62 2.85 -4.51 4.79
N LEU A 63 1.83 -4.44 3.94
CA LEU A 63 2.02 -4.50 2.49
C LEU A 63 2.67 -3.23 1.92
N LEU A 64 2.23 -2.04 2.35
CA LEU A 64 2.86 -0.78 1.92
C LEU A 64 4.28 -0.65 2.47
N GLY A 65 4.55 -1.10 3.70
CA GLY A 65 5.90 -1.18 4.25
C GLY A 65 6.82 -2.04 3.39
N ARG A 66 6.35 -3.20 2.92
CA ARG A 66 7.09 -4.03 1.97
C ARG A 66 7.34 -3.33 0.63
N LEU A 67 6.35 -2.59 0.10
CA LEU A 67 6.53 -1.84 -1.14
C LEU A 67 7.51 -0.68 -0.98
N LYS A 68 7.56 -0.04 0.19
CA LYS A 68 8.54 1.00 0.53
C LYS A 68 9.96 0.46 0.44
N ASP A 69 10.22 -0.70 1.03
CA ASP A 69 11.55 -1.34 0.99
C ASP A 69 11.95 -1.72 -0.45
N LEU A 70 10.96 -2.07 -1.29
CA LEU A 70 11.17 -2.41 -2.68
C LEU A 70 11.23 -1.19 -3.61
N LYS A 71 10.81 0.00 -3.16
CA LYS A 71 10.72 1.24 -3.95
C LYS A 71 11.96 1.49 -4.84
N PRO A 72 13.21 1.33 -4.37
CA PRO A 72 14.39 1.55 -5.21
C PRO A 72 14.47 0.64 -6.45
N SER A 73 13.90 -0.58 -6.36
CA SER A 73 13.86 -1.54 -7.48
C SER A 73 12.62 -1.42 -8.36
N LEU A 74 11.58 -0.74 -7.87
CA LEU A 74 10.30 -0.57 -8.55
C LEU A 74 10.25 0.66 -9.45
N ARG A 75 11.03 1.69 -9.11
CA ARG A 75 11.32 2.79 -10.02
C ARG A 75 12.18 2.23 -11.15
N ARG A 76 11.55 1.94 -12.29
CA ARG A 76 12.31 1.87 -13.54
C ARG A 76 12.91 3.25 -13.74
N ASP A 77 14.23 3.32 -13.87
CA ASP A 77 14.92 4.52 -14.33
C ASP A 77 14.12 5.09 -15.50
N GLU A 78 13.71 6.35 -15.38
CA GLU A 78 13.15 7.10 -16.50
C GLU A 78 14.20 7.11 -17.60
N ALA A 79 14.05 6.22 -18.57
CA ALA A 79 14.79 6.24 -19.83
C ALA A 79 14.25 7.35 -20.73
#